data_AF-A0A0N0XSM6-F1
#
_entry.id   AF-A0A0N0XSM6-F1
#
_cell.length_a   1.000
_cell.length_b   1.000
_cell.length_c   1.000
_cell.angle_alpha   90.00
_cell.angle_beta   90.00
_cell.angle_gamma   90.00
#
_symmetry.space_group_name_H-M   'P 1'
#
loop_
_entity.id
_entity.type
_entity.pdbx_description
1 polymer ?
#
loop_
_entity_poly.entity_id
_entity_poly.type
_entity_poly.pdbx_seq_one_letter_code
_entity_poly.pdbx_strand_id
1 'polypeptide(L)'
;MKGESGVDLVLLGFGFLVVCGAIVVLVRVVLRPNRRSDAMVRRPDWRTLWGPGNVSASGVRSLRRLAREYEEGTPAHRVLTELVARREWAGGPRTGPRPPEVDAGMRWDGWLEIMGRSDRLARRCVREVRTYVGSGDFPFGGWETIAPGQEQTARWASGLEPCARMAAFELIDLGAKPWGAKCFVDPRTGAPVLRYRNGTLRVADRWPRPGSAE
;
A
#
# COMPACT_ATOMS: atom_id res chain seq x y z
N MET A 1 38.84 -46.08 31.28
CA MET A 1 37.45 -45.59 31.35
C MET A 1 37.46 -44.18 30.78
N LYS A 2 37.40 -43.90 29.46
CA LYS A 2 36.49 -44.28 28.37
C LYS A 2 35.01 -43.92 28.62
N GLY A 3 34.69 -42.64 28.33
CA GLY A 3 33.65 -42.27 27.37
C GLY A 3 32.21 -42.17 27.85
N GLU A 4 31.81 -41.02 28.43
CA GLU A 4 30.38 -40.71 28.67
C GLU A 4 29.97 -39.25 28.42
N SER A 5 30.82 -38.34 27.95
CA SER A 5 30.43 -36.93 27.73
C SER A 5 29.95 -36.59 26.30
N GLY A 6 30.10 -37.50 25.34
CA GLY A 6 29.70 -37.28 23.94
C GLY A 6 28.26 -37.67 23.62
N VAL A 7 27.65 -38.54 24.43
CA VAL A 7 26.35 -39.15 24.12
C VAL A 7 25.19 -38.22 24.50
N ASP A 8 25.33 -37.47 25.60
CA ASP A 8 24.31 -36.53 26.09
C ASP A 8 24.14 -35.31 25.18
N LEU A 9 25.22 -34.82 24.57
CA LEU A 9 25.16 -33.69 23.64
C LEU A 9 24.49 -34.09 22.31
N VAL A 10 24.71 -35.32 21.86
CA VAL A 10 24.08 -35.86 20.64
C VAL A 10 22.59 -36.14 20.88
N LEU A 11 22.21 -36.67 22.06
CA LEU A 11 20.81 -36.91 22.42
C LEU A 11 20.02 -35.60 22.58
N LEU A 12 20.61 -34.55 23.16
CA LEU A 12 20.01 -33.21 23.22
C LEU A 12 19.85 -32.57 21.83
N GLY A 13 20.86 -32.71 20.96
CA GLY A 13 20.79 -32.24 19.57
C GLY A 13 19.75 -32.96 18.71
N PHE A 14 19.61 -34.28 18.88
CA PHE A 14 18.61 -35.09 18.18
C PHE A 14 17.19 -34.77 18.67
N GLY A 15 17.00 -34.59 19.98
CA GLY A 15 15.73 -34.16 20.56
C GLY A 15 15.27 -32.80 20.01
N PHE A 16 16.19 -31.84 19.89
CA PHE A 16 15.89 -30.52 19.32
C PHE A 16 15.53 -30.59 17.83
N LEU A 17 16.22 -31.42 17.04
CA LEU A 17 15.92 -31.60 15.61
C LEU A 17 14.58 -32.29 15.37
N VAL A 18 14.20 -33.27 16.21
CA VAL A 18 12.88 -33.92 16.14
C VAL A 18 11.78 -32.94 16.51
N VAL A 19 11.97 -32.10 17.54
CA VAL A 19 11.01 -31.07 17.92
C VAL A 19 10.88 -29.98 16.84
N CYS A 20 11.99 -29.49 16.28
CA CYS A 20 11.96 -28.53 15.18
C CYS A 20 11.33 -29.13 13.91
N GLY A 21 11.63 -30.39 13.59
CA GLY A 21 11.01 -31.12 12.48
C GLY A 21 9.51 -31.28 12.66
N ALA A 22 9.06 -31.66 13.87
CA ALA A 22 7.66 -31.76 14.22
C ALA A 22 6.95 -30.40 14.15
N ILE A 23 7.58 -29.31 14.59
CA ILE A 23 7.05 -27.95 14.47
C ILE A 23 6.94 -27.53 13.00
N VAL A 24 7.93 -27.82 12.14
CA VAL A 24 7.88 -27.48 10.71
C VAL A 24 6.81 -28.30 9.98
N VAL A 25 6.61 -29.57 10.34
CA VAL A 25 5.53 -30.41 9.82
C VAL A 25 4.18 -29.93 10.33
N LEU A 26 4.05 -29.58 11.61
CA LEU A 26 2.82 -29.01 12.19
C LEU A 26 2.49 -27.67 11.51
N VAL A 27 3.47 -26.79 11.32
CA VAL A 27 3.33 -25.53 10.58
C VAL A 27 2.94 -25.79 9.13
N ARG A 28 3.50 -26.80 8.45
CA ARG A 28 3.11 -27.13 7.06
C ARG A 28 1.75 -27.84 6.93
N VAL A 29 1.34 -28.61 7.93
CA VAL A 29 0.07 -29.35 7.93
C VAL A 29 -1.08 -28.45 8.41
N VAL A 30 -0.83 -27.59 9.40
CA VAL A 30 -1.81 -26.62 9.94
C VAL A 30 -1.87 -25.35 9.09
N LEU A 31 -0.78 -24.90 8.45
CA LEU A 31 -0.78 -23.77 7.51
C LEU A 31 -0.80 -24.18 6.03
N ARG A 32 -1.27 -25.39 5.70
CA ARG A 32 -1.69 -25.67 4.32
C ARG A 32 -2.91 -24.80 4.04
N PRO A 33 -2.89 -23.90 3.04
CA PRO A 33 -4.04 -23.09 2.73
C PRO A 33 -5.14 -23.98 2.17
N ASN A 34 -6.09 -24.35 3.02
CA ASN A 34 -7.27 -25.10 2.65
C ASN A 34 -8.15 -24.19 1.78
N ARG A 35 -8.17 -24.44 0.47
CA ARG A 35 -9.10 -23.83 -0.49
C ARG A 35 -10.50 -24.37 -0.21
N ARG A 36 -11.20 -23.75 0.73
CA ARG A 36 -12.67 -23.68 0.94
C ARG A 36 -12.91 -23.57 2.44
N SER A 37 -13.17 -22.35 2.89
CA SER A 37 -14.11 -22.00 3.98
C SER A 37 -13.99 -20.50 4.25
N ASP A 38 -15.00 -19.76 3.79
CA ASP A 38 -15.34 -18.39 4.19
C ASP A 38 -15.75 -18.35 5.67
N ALA A 39 -14.79 -18.56 6.56
CA ALA A 39 -14.94 -18.21 7.96
C ALA A 39 -14.19 -16.90 8.19
N MET A 40 -14.98 -15.83 8.22
CA MET A 40 -14.66 -14.47 8.59
C MET A 40 -13.85 -14.42 9.90
N VAL A 41 -12.53 -14.57 9.80
CA VAL A 41 -11.60 -14.13 10.84
C VAL A 41 -11.76 -12.61 10.88
N ARG A 42 -12.61 -12.12 11.81
CA ARG A 42 -12.66 -10.71 12.19
C ARG A 42 -11.26 -10.34 12.68
N ARG A 43 -10.41 -9.91 11.74
CA ARG A 43 -9.23 -9.10 12.07
C ARG A 43 -9.72 -7.93 12.91
N PRO A 44 -9.04 -7.56 14.00
CA PRO A 44 -9.41 -6.37 14.75
C PRO A 44 -9.53 -5.21 13.76
N ASP A 45 -10.70 -4.60 13.70
CA ASP A 45 -10.95 -3.48 12.80
C ASP A 45 -10.15 -2.30 13.35
N TRP A 46 -8.93 -2.12 12.86
CA TRP A 46 -8.01 -1.05 13.26
C TRP A 46 -8.65 0.34 13.13
N ARG A 47 -9.74 0.49 12.34
CA ARG A 47 -10.56 1.71 12.25
C ARG A 47 -11.19 2.11 13.59
N THR A 48 -11.40 1.16 14.50
CA THR A 48 -11.99 1.40 15.83
C THR A 48 -11.00 1.92 16.87
N LEU A 49 -9.70 1.72 16.68
CA LEU A 49 -8.68 2.15 17.65
C LEU A 49 -8.16 3.59 17.40
N TRP A 50 -8.35 4.15 16.20
CA TRP A 50 -7.75 5.43 15.79
C TRP A 50 -8.74 6.51 15.33
N GLY A 51 -10.04 6.21 15.43
CA GLY A 51 -11.10 7.03 14.85
C GLY A 51 -11.11 6.96 13.31
N PRO A 52 -12.26 7.14 12.66
CA PRO A 52 -12.37 7.02 11.21
C PRO A 52 -11.57 8.10 10.47
N GLY A 53 -10.86 7.72 9.40
CA GLY A 53 -10.54 8.60 8.26
C GLY A 53 -9.43 9.65 8.44
N ASN A 54 -8.55 9.51 9.44
CA ASN A 54 -7.52 10.52 9.72
C ASN A 54 -6.12 9.92 9.87
N VAL A 55 -5.10 10.65 9.41
CA VAL A 55 -3.69 10.25 9.47
C VAL A 55 -3.16 10.08 10.91
N SER A 56 -2.10 9.28 11.10
CA SER A 56 -1.47 9.13 12.42
C SER A 56 -0.76 10.41 12.86
N ALA A 57 -0.42 10.52 14.15
CA ALA A 57 0.38 11.64 14.68
C ALA A 57 1.77 11.73 14.00
N SER A 58 2.37 10.59 13.62
CA SER A 58 3.61 10.57 12.85
C SER A 58 3.39 10.99 11.39
N GLY A 59 2.21 10.66 10.85
CA GLY A 59 1.72 11.09 9.54
C GLY A 59 1.62 12.61 9.45
N VAL A 60 0.98 13.26 10.43
CA VAL A 60 0.86 14.73 10.50
C VAL A 60 2.23 15.42 10.36
N ARG A 61 3.25 14.94 11.07
CA ARG A 61 4.61 15.50 10.96
C ARG A 61 5.19 15.36 9.55
N SER A 62 4.92 14.24 8.89
CA SER A 62 5.38 13.98 7.53
C SER A 62 4.64 14.87 6.51
N LEU A 63 3.32 14.99 6.64
CA LEU A 63 2.50 15.87 5.80
C LEU A 63 2.92 17.34 5.93
N ARG A 64 3.10 17.84 7.17
CA ARG A 64 3.59 19.22 7.40
C ARG A 64 4.99 19.47 6.86
N ARG A 65 5.85 18.45 6.83
CA ARG A 65 7.18 18.56 6.24
C ARG A 65 7.08 18.65 4.73
N LEU A 66 6.27 17.78 4.12
CA LEU A 66 6.07 17.77 2.68
C LEU A 66 5.36 19.04 2.19
N ALA A 67 4.38 19.55 2.93
CA ALA A 67 3.67 20.79 2.59
C ALA A 67 4.63 21.99 2.47
N ARG A 68 5.66 22.05 3.31
CA ARG A 68 6.68 23.11 3.28
C ARG A 68 7.59 23.07 2.04
N GLU A 69 7.56 21.99 1.27
CA GLU A 69 8.31 21.88 0.01
C GLU A 69 7.52 22.44 -1.19
N TYR A 70 6.25 22.81 -0.98
CA TYR A 70 5.40 23.43 -2.01
C TYR A 70 5.17 24.89 -1.70
N GLU A 71 4.99 25.69 -2.76
CA GLU A 71 4.53 27.07 -2.65
C GLU A 71 3.13 27.12 -2.02
N GLU A 72 2.91 28.12 -1.16
CA GLU A 72 1.64 28.29 -0.47
C GLU A 72 0.49 28.49 -1.47
N GLY A 73 -0.61 27.78 -1.26
CA GLY A 73 -1.80 27.90 -2.10
C GLY A 73 -1.84 26.98 -3.32
N THR A 74 -0.72 26.32 -3.66
CA THR A 74 -0.71 25.27 -4.70
C THR A 74 -1.64 24.11 -4.34
N PRO A 75 -2.17 23.35 -5.32
CA PRO A 75 -3.03 22.20 -5.05
C PRO A 75 -2.41 21.18 -4.08
N ALA A 76 -1.15 20.82 -4.26
CA ALA A 76 -0.44 19.90 -3.37
C ALA A 76 -0.30 20.46 -1.94
N HIS A 77 0.03 21.74 -1.79
CA HIS A 77 0.07 22.41 -0.49
C HIS A 77 -1.31 22.37 0.21
N ARG A 78 -2.38 22.68 -0.52
CA ARG A 78 -3.75 22.72 0.01
C ARG A 78 -4.25 21.34 0.46
N VAL A 79 -4.00 20.29 -0.31
CA VAL A 79 -4.34 18.90 0.07
C VAL A 79 -3.64 18.49 1.37
N LEU A 80 -2.33 18.73 1.47
CA LEU A 80 -1.56 18.33 2.64
C LEU A 80 -1.99 19.10 3.91
N THR A 81 -2.26 20.40 3.77
CA THR A 81 -2.70 21.24 4.88
C THR A 81 -4.13 20.94 5.33
N GLU A 82 -5.05 20.64 4.42
CA GLU A 82 -6.42 20.19 4.77
C GLU A 82 -6.39 18.89 5.58
N LEU A 83 -5.61 17.89 5.16
CA LEU A 83 -5.47 16.63 5.89
C LEU A 83 -4.92 16.81 7.31
N VAL A 84 -3.97 17.74 7.48
CA VAL A 84 -3.43 18.12 8.78
C VAL A 84 -4.50 18.79 9.63
N ALA A 85 -5.19 19.80 9.10
CA ALA A 85 -6.25 20.53 9.79
C ALA A 85 -7.39 19.59 10.19
N ARG A 86 -7.81 18.67 9.31
CA ARG A 86 -8.86 17.68 9.58
C ARG A 86 -8.47 16.76 10.73
N ARG A 87 -7.22 16.29 10.77
CA ARG A 87 -6.71 15.46 11.87
C ARG A 87 -6.70 16.23 13.20
N GLU A 88 -6.24 17.48 13.19
CA GLU A 88 -6.19 18.32 14.39
C GLU A 88 -7.58 18.61 14.94
N TRP A 89 -8.52 18.99 14.07
CA TRP A 89 -9.93 19.17 14.45
C TRP A 89 -10.54 17.88 15.01
N ALA A 90 -10.23 16.72 14.41
CA ALA A 90 -10.74 15.44 14.86
C ALA A 90 -10.17 14.99 16.23
N GLY A 91 -8.94 15.39 16.55
CA GLY A 91 -8.22 15.05 17.78
C GLY A 91 -8.29 16.08 18.91
N GLY A 92 -8.72 17.32 18.60
CA GLY A 92 -8.90 18.38 19.58
C GLY A 92 -10.34 18.51 20.09
N PRO A 93 -10.62 19.52 20.95
CA PRO A 93 -11.98 19.90 21.31
C PRO A 93 -12.75 20.32 20.05
N ARG A 94 -13.84 19.61 19.71
CA ARG A 94 -14.66 19.86 18.51
C ARG A 94 -15.60 21.06 18.69
N THR A 95 -15.04 22.18 19.13
CA THR A 95 -15.78 23.39 19.53
C THR A 95 -15.79 24.49 18.46
N GLY A 96 -15.20 24.23 17.29
CA GLY A 96 -15.18 25.16 16.15
C GLY A 96 -15.65 24.50 14.85
N PRO A 97 -15.83 25.30 13.77
CA PRO A 97 -16.24 24.78 12.48
C PRO A 97 -15.23 23.74 11.97
N ARG A 98 -15.75 22.72 11.28
CA ARG A 98 -14.90 21.75 10.59
C ARG A 98 -14.04 22.49 9.55
N PRO A 99 -12.75 22.13 9.39
CA PRO A 99 -11.91 22.69 8.35
C PRO A 99 -12.58 22.58 6.97
N PRO A 100 -12.46 23.62 6.12
CA PRO A 100 -13.02 23.56 4.77
C PRO A 100 -12.34 22.46 3.97
N GLU A 101 -13.14 21.72 3.20
CA GLU A 101 -12.61 20.70 2.30
C GLU A 101 -12.02 21.35 1.05
N VAL A 102 -10.96 20.75 0.54
CA VAL A 102 -10.39 21.12 -0.76
C VAL A 102 -11.36 20.65 -1.86
N ASP A 103 -11.59 21.52 -2.85
CA ASP A 103 -12.39 21.18 -4.03
C ASP A 103 -11.87 19.90 -4.72
N ALA A 104 -12.77 19.12 -5.32
CA ALA A 104 -12.42 17.83 -5.90
C ALA A 104 -11.35 17.93 -7.01
N GLY A 105 -11.40 18.96 -7.85
CA GLY A 105 -10.40 19.19 -8.90
C GLY A 105 -9.04 19.54 -8.31
N MET A 106 -9.02 20.45 -7.34
CA MET A 106 -7.77 20.81 -6.64
C MET A 106 -7.19 19.62 -5.85
N ARG A 107 -8.04 18.77 -5.27
CA ARG A 107 -7.62 17.54 -4.60
C ARG A 107 -6.99 16.57 -5.59
N TRP A 108 -7.60 16.43 -6.77
CA TRP A 108 -7.09 15.59 -7.85
C TRP A 108 -5.69 16.05 -8.29
N ASP A 109 -5.55 17.33 -8.64
CA ASP A 109 -4.29 17.91 -9.13
C ASP A 109 -3.18 17.82 -8.08
N GLY A 110 -3.49 18.16 -6.83
CA GLY A 110 -2.53 18.10 -5.74
C GLY A 110 -2.01 16.68 -5.48
N TRP A 111 -2.90 15.68 -5.56
CA TRP A 111 -2.47 14.29 -5.41
C TRP A 111 -1.68 13.78 -6.61
N LEU A 112 -2.02 14.14 -7.84
CA LEU A 112 -1.23 13.77 -9.02
C LEU A 112 0.21 14.28 -8.89
N GLU A 113 0.38 15.53 -8.48
CA GLU A 113 1.70 16.14 -8.25
C GLU A 113 2.48 15.38 -7.17
N ILE A 114 1.88 15.17 -5.99
CA ILE A 114 2.52 14.44 -4.88
C ILE A 114 2.88 13.00 -5.29
N MET A 115 2.00 12.32 -6.02
CA MET A 115 2.18 10.95 -6.44
C MET A 115 3.26 10.78 -7.52
N GLY A 116 3.47 11.79 -8.36
CA GLY A 116 4.52 11.82 -9.38
C GLY A 116 5.95 11.90 -8.81
N ARG A 117 6.10 12.27 -7.54
CA ARG A 117 7.41 12.38 -6.89
C ARG A 117 8.01 11.02 -6.55
N SER A 118 9.33 10.91 -6.64
CA SER A 118 10.08 9.66 -6.34
C SER A 118 10.73 9.63 -4.96
N ASP A 119 10.71 10.74 -4.23
CA ASP A 119 11.40 10.84 -2.94
C ASP A 119 10.69 10.06 -1.81
N ARG A 120 11.45 9.80 -0.74
CA ARG A 120 10.97 8.99 0.39
C ARG A 120 9.87 9.66 1.19
N LEU A 121 9.83 10.99 1.25
CA LEU A 121 8.85 11.73 2.03
C LEU A 121 7.48 11.68 1.36
N ALA A 122 7.41 11.91 0.05
CA ALA A 122 6.19 11.75 -0.75
C ALA A 122 5.63 10.33 -0.63
N ARG A 123 6.49 9.31 -0.83
CA ARG A 123 6.11 7.90 -0.66
C ARG A 123 5.56 7.60 0.73
N ARG A 124 6.17 8.15 1.79
CA ARG A 124 5.67 7.98 3.16
C ARG A 124 4.30 8.61 3.33
N CYS A 125 4.08 9.82 2.80
CA CYS A 125 2.81 10.54 2.91
C CYS A 125 1.68 9.82 2.18
N VAL A 126 1.91 9.37 0.93
CA VAL A 126 0.91 8.61 0.17
C VAL A 126 0.52 7.33 0.90
N ARG A 127 1.50 6.55 1.39
CA ARG A 127 1.23 5.33 2.15
C ARG A 127 0.46 5.59 3.44
N GLU A 128 0.82 6.64 4.17
CA GLU A 128 0.15 7.04 5.40
C GLU A 128 -1.34 7.34 5.14
N VAL A 129 -1.62 8.20 4.17
CA VAL A 129 -3.01 8.55 3.82
C VAL A 129 -3.74 7.31 3.30
N ARG A 130 -3.14 6.52 2.41
CA ARG A 130 -3.74 5.28 1.92
C ARG A 130 -4.11 4.32 3.05
N THR A 131 -3.25 4.21 4.07
CA THR A 131 -3.43 3.30 5.20
C THR A 131 -4.52 3.78 6.14
N TYR A 132 -4.53 5.05 6.52
CA TYR A 132 -5.36 5.56 7.61
C TYR A 132 -6.61 6.34 7.15
N VAL A 133 -6.55 6.97 5.98
CA VAL A 133 -7.66 7.73 5.39
C VAL A 133 -8.42 6.87 4.38
N GLY A 134 -7.69 6.11 3.55
CA GLY A 134 -8.25 5.23 2.52
C GLY A 134 -7.84 5.63 1.09
N SER A 135 -8.36 4.92 0.08
CA SER A 135 -8.09 5.25 -1.33
C SER A 135 -8.97 6.36 -1.88
N GLY A 136 -10.11 6.64 -1.26
CA GLY A 136 -11.09 7.61 -1.78
C GLY A 136 -10.58 9.06 -1.83
N ASP A 137 -9.45 9.33 -1.17
CA ASP A 137 -8.81 10.64 -1.23
C ASP A 137 -7.92 10.80 -2.48
N PHE A 138 -7.54 9.69 -3.13
CA PHE A 138 -6.64 9.67 -4.28
C PHE A 138 -7.39 9.64 -5.61
N PRO A 139 -6.75 10.13 -6.70
CA PRO A 139 -7.27 10.02 -8.07
C PRO A 139 -7.64 8.59 -8.50
N PHE A 140 -6.93 7.59 -7.98
CA PHE A 140 -7.12 6.19 -8.33
C PHE A 140 -7.92 5.48 -7.23
N GLY A 141 -9.12 4.97 -7.57
CA GLY A 141 -10.08 4.45 -6.59
C GLY A 141 -9.65 3.18 -5.84
N GLY A 142 -8.62 2.50 -6.31
CA GLY A 142 -8.10 1.26 -5.72
C GLY A 142 -6.98 0.66 -6.54
N TRP A 143 -6.77 -0.64 -6.40
CA TRP A 143 -5.92 -1.40 -7.31
C TRP A 143 -6.55 -2.73 -7.68
N GLU A 144 -6.22 -3.23 -8.86
CA GLU A 144 -6.63 -4.55 -9.33
C GLU A 144 -5.44 -5.37 -9.81
N THR A 145 -5.62 -6.70 -9.86
CA THR A 145 -4.62 -7.64 -10.37
C THR A 145 -5.13 -8.20 -11.68
N ILE A 146 -4.35 -8.04 -12.75
CA ILE A 146 -4.69 -8.48 -14.11
C ILE A 146 -3.78 -9.66 -14.50
N ALA A 147 -4.41 -10.75 -14.95
CA ALA A 147 -3.69 -11.90 -15.47
C ALA A 147 -3.20 -11.64 -16.91
N PRO A 148 -2.00 -12.10 -17.28
CA PRO A 148 -1.39 -11.80 -18.59
C PRO A 148 -2.03 -12.57 -19.76
N GLY A 149 -2.93 -13.52 -19.50
CA GLY A 149 -3.39 -14.49 -20.49
C GLY A 149 -4.41 -13.99 -21.53
N GLN A 150 -4.88 -12.75 -21.44
CA GLN A 150 -5.84 -12.20 -22.40
C GLN A 150 -5.12 -11.32 -23.43
N GLU A 151 -5.43 -11.52 -24.71
CA GLU A 151 -4.81 -10.79 -25.82
C GLU A 151 -4.93 -9.27 -25.66
N GLN A 152 -6.08 -8.81 -25.17
CA GLN A 152 -6.32 -7.38 -24.94
C GLN A 152 -5.45 -6.80 -23.82
N THR A 153 -5.28 -7.53 -22.72
CA THR A 153 -4.34 -7.16 -21.66
C THR A 153 -2.93 -7.10 -22.21
N ALA A 154 -2.53 -8.04 -23.06
CA ALA A 154 -1.21 -8.05 -23.67
C ALA A 154 -0.98 -6.82 -24.58
N ARG A 155 -1.96 -6.49 -25.44
CA ARG A 155 -1.91 -5.31 -26.34
C ARG A 155 -1.80 -4.00 -25.57
N TRP A 156 -2.55 -3.84 -24.49
CA TRP A 156 -2.34 -2.69 -23.64
C TRP A 156 -0.98 -2.72 -22.96
N ALA A 157 -0.61 -3.85 -22.35
CA ALA A 157 0.59 -3.94 -21.55
C ALA A 157 1.87 -3.68 -22.38
N SER A 158 1.81 -3.84 -23.70
CA SER A 158 2.88 -3.42 -24.61
C SER A 158 3.02 -1.90 -24.77
N GLY A 159 1.97 -1.12 -24.51
CA GLY A 159 1.98 0.34 -24.53
C GLY A 159 2.36 1.00 -23.20
N LEU A 160 2.68 0.20 -22.17
CA LEU A 160 3.10 0.72 -20.87
C LEU A 160 4.53 1.27 -20.91
N GLU A 161 4.72 2.46 -20.34
CA GLU A 161 6.01 3.13 -20.31
C GLU A 161 6.77 2.75 -19.03
N PRO A 162 8.04 2.27 -19.12
CA PRO A 162 8.87 2.04 -17.96
C PRO A 162 9.10 3.34 -17.19
N CYS A 163 8.99 3.31 -15.86
CA CYS A 163 9.22 4.49 -15.04
C CYS A 163 10.03 4.18 -13.77
N ALA A 164 10.63 5.23 -13.19
CA ALA A 164 11.19 5.15 -11.86
C ALA A 164 10.07 4.89 -10.83
N ARG A 165 10.43 4.38 -9.65
CA ARG A 165 9.43 4.17 -8.59
C ARG A 165 9.01 5.50 -7.97
N MET A 166 7.82 5.95 -8.31
CA MET A 166 7.15 7.12 -7.75
C MET A 166 6.32 6.80 -6.50
N ALA A 167 5.80 7.83 -5.83
CA ALA A 167 4.92 7.71 -4.68
C ALA A 167 3.57 7.07 -5.02
N ALA A 168 3.10 7.21 -6.26
CA ALA A 168 1.91 6.56 -6.79
C ALA A 168 1.89 5.02 -6.53
N PHE A 169 3.05 4.35 -6.57
CA PHE A 169 3.14 2.90 -6.36
C PHE A 169 2.73 2.44 -4.96
N GLU A 170 2.76 3.34 -3.98
CA GLU A 170 2.35 3.03 -2.61
C GLU A 170 0.83 2.77 -2.54
N LEU A 171 0.04 3.20 -3.53
CA LEU A 171 -1.37 2.83 -3.65
C LEU A 171 -1.57 1.34 -3.93
N ILE A 172 -0.60 0.71 -4.60
CA ILE A 172 -0.68 -0.68 -5.09
C ILE A 172 -0.10 -1.67 -4.09
N ASP A 173 1.13 -1.41 -3.62
CA ASP A 173 1.89 -2.38 -2.85
C ASP A 173 2.15 -1.96 -1.39
N LEU A 174 1.69 -0.78 -0.97
CA LEU A 174 1.91 -0.23 0.38
C LEU A 174 3.39 -0.30 0.83
N GLY A 175 4.31 -0.17 -0.12
CA GLY A 175 5.74 -0.20 0.11
C GLY A 175 6.35 -1.60 0.14
N ALA A 176 5.54 -2.65 0.07
CA ALA A 176 5.97 -4.04 0.00
C ALA A 176 6.33 -4.43 -1.45
N LYS A 177 7.21 -3.67 -2.11
CA LYS A 177 7.64 -3.92 -3.50
C LYS A 177 8.18 -5.35 -3.60
N PRO A 178 7.47 -6.27 -4.30
CA PRO A 178 7.95 -7.64 -4.41
C PRO A 178 9.23 -7.69 -5.24
N TRP A 179 10.13 -8.60 -4.87
CA TRP A 179 11.43 -8.73 -5.53
C TRP A 179 11.25 -8.97 -7.04
N GLY A 180 12.00 -8.21 -7.85
CA GLY A 180 11.93 -8.29 -9.31
C GLY A 180 10.71 -7.62 -9.97
N ALA A 181 9.81 -6.98 -9.21
CA ALA A 181 8.72 -6.20 -9.80
C ALA A 181 9.25 -4.96 -10.53
N LYS A 182 8.79 -4.76 -11.77
CA LYS A 182 9.11 -3.60 -12.61
C LYS A 182 7.97 -2.57 -12.54
N CYS A 183 8.35 -1.30 -12.59
CA CYS A 183 7.46 -0.15 -12.47
C CYS A 183 7.17 0.43 -13.86
N PHE A 184 5.90 0.66 -14.13
CA PHE A 184 5.41 1.24 -15.37
C PHE A 184 4.35 2.29 -15.08
N VAL A 185 4.06 3.13 -16.07
CA VAL A 185 2.92 4.04 -16.10
C VAL A 185 2.10 3.79 -17.36
N ASP A 186 0.78 3.89 -17.24
CA ASP A 186 -0.10 3.97 -18.40
C ASP A 186 -0.10 5.41 -18.94
N PRO A 187 0.43 5.67 -20.14
CA PRO A 187 0.53 7.03 -20.68
C PRO A 187 -0.84 7.69 -20.91
N ARG A 188 -1.93 6.92 -21.01
CA ARG A 188 -3.27 7.47 -21.22
C ARG A 188 -3.91 8.01 -19.94
N THR A 189 -3.66 7.34 -18.82
CA THR A 189 -4.37 7.59 -17.55
C THR A 189 -3.44 8.11 -16.46
N GLY A 190 -2.13 8.03 -16.65
CA GLY A 190 -1.14 8.27 -15.59
C GLY A 190 -1.12 7.18 -14.51
N ALA A 191 -1.88 6.08 -14.68
CA ALA A 191 -2.00 5.06 -13.67
C ALA A 191 -0.67 4.30 -13.45
N PRO A 192 -0.19 4.16 -12.21
CA PRO A 192 0.97 3.32 -11.92
C PRO A 192 0.63 1.83 -12.13
N VAL A 193 1.58 1.10 -12.72
CA VAL A 193 1.46 -0.34 -13.00
C VAL A 193 2.70 -1.09 -12.51
N LEU A 194 2.50 -2.10 -11.66
CA LEU A 194 3.52 -3.06 -11.29
C LEU A 194 3.42 -4.31 -12.15
N ARG A 195 4.52 -4.68 -12.81
CA ARG A 195 4.66 -5.97 -13.50
C ARG A 195 5.52 -6.91 -12.69
N TYR A 196 4.94 -8.05 -12.31
CA TYR A 196 5.64 -9.11 -11.61
C TYR A 196 6.40 -10.02 -12.57
N ARG A 197 7.33 -10.81 -12.02
CA ARG A 197 8.15 -11.77 -12.79
C ARG A 197 7.32 -12.82 -13.52
N ASN A 198 6.16 -13.19 -12.96
CA ASN A 198 5.22 -14.14 -13.57
C ASN A 198 4.32 -13.50 -14.65
N GLY A 199 4.57 -12.24 -15.02
CA GLY A 199 3.78 -11.50 -16.01
C GLY A 199 2.48 -10.89 -15.47
N THR A 200 2.07 -11.19 -14.24
CA THR A 200 0.92 -10.56 -13.61
C THR A 200 1.13 -9.05 -13.49
N LEU A 201 0.06 -8.29 -13.75
CA LEU A 201 0.04 -6.84 -13.61
C LEU A 201 -0.79 -6.45 -12.41
N ARG A 202 -0.37 -5.39 -11.71
CA ARG A 202 -1.17 -4.72 -10.69
C ARG A 202 -1.25 -3.24 -11.02
N VAL A 203 -2.45 -2.68 -11.06
CA VAL A 203 -2.73 -1.34 -11.57
C VAL A 203 -3.47 -0.56 -10.51
N ALA A 204 -3.12 0.71 -10.28
CA ALA A 204 -3.99 1.59 -9.53
C ALA A 204 -5.11 2.11 -10.45
N ASP A 205 -6.35 1.82 -10.09
CA ASP A 205 -7.61 2.15 -10.77
C ASP A 205 -8.22 1.14 -11.77
N ARG A 206 -9.54 1.31 -12.00
CA ARG A 206 -10.36 0.68 -13.02
C ARG A 206 -9.76 0.99 -14.39
N TRP A 207 -8.89 0.11 -14.83
CA TRP A 207 -8.55 -0.11 -16.23
C TRP A 207 -9.76 0.21 -17.15
N PRO A 208 -9.63 0.99 -18.25
CA PRO A 208 -10.71 1.14 -19.22
C PRO A 208 -11.10 -0.25 -19.71
N ARG A 209 -12.25 -0.73 -19.22
CA ARG A 209 -12.70 -2.06 -19.57
C ARG A 209 -12.96 -2.08 -21.07
N PRO A 210 -12.70 -3.19 -21.74
CA PRO A 210 -13.17 -3.40 -23.10
C PRO A 210 -14.68 -3.13 -23.13
N GLY A 211 -15.13 -2.08 -23.84
CA GLY A 211 -16.53 -1.69 -23.95
C GLY A 211 -17.00 -0.53 -23.07
N SER A 212 -16.17 0.03 -22.18
CA SER A 212 -16.46 1.33 -21.56
C SER A 212 -15.94 2.45 -22.46
N ALA A 213 -16.64 2.66 -23.57
CA ALA A 213 -16.56 3.91 -24.32
C ALA A 213 -17.43 4.93 -23.60
N GLU A 214 -16.80 5.98 -23.08
CA GLU A 214 -17.20 7.39 -23.22
C GLU A 214 -15.99 8.26 -22.84
#